data_AF-A0A8T7D720-F1
#
_entry.id   AF-A0A8T7D720-F1
#
_cell.length_a   1.000
_cell.length_b   1.000
_cell.length_c   1.000
_cell.angle_alpha   90.00
_cell.angle_beta   90.00
_cell.angle_gamma   90.00
#
_symmetry.space_group_name_H-M   'P 1'
#
loop_
_entity.id
_entity.type
_entity.pdbx_description
1 polymer ?
#
loop_
_entity_poly.entity_id
_entity_poly.type
_entity_poly.pdbx_seq_one_letter_code
_entity_poly.pdbx_strand_id
1 'polypeptide(L)'
;MDENEYRNTYQAVNPFPCSFRKAMLARQCGCRHQVQLHIAEREAVGCRIPSAHEDCRKLLDLLRRNARFTLKLMEPSDVPLPHGKEIKVQVGGLRG
;
A
#
# COMPACT_ATOMS: atom_id res chain seq x y z
N MET A 1 11.05 4.34 20.59
CA MET A 1 9.98 3.32 20.60
C MET A 1 10.60 2.00 20.15
N ASP A 2 10.34 0.90 20.84
CA ASP A 2 10.73 -0.42 20.37
C ASP A 2 10.03 -0.72 19.04
N GLU A 3 10.72 -1.35 18.09
CA GLU A 3 10.12 -1.66 16.78
C GLU A 3 8.92 -2.61 16.90
N ASN A 4 8.92 -3.48 17.91
CA ASN A 4 7.80 -4.37 18.20
C ASN A 4 6.59 -3.61 18.75
N GLU A 5 6.80 -2.64 19.65
CA GLU A 5 5.73 -1.77 20.16
C GLU A 5 5.07 -0.97 19.04
N TYR A 6 5.88 -0.45 18.10
CA TYR A 6 5.37 0.23 16.91
C TYR A 6 4.49 -0.70 16.07
N ARG A 7 4.94 -1.93 15.78
CA ARG A 7 4.18 -2.90 14.97
C ARG A 7 2.85 -3.27 15.63
N ASN A 8 2.84 -3.49 16.94
CA ASN A 8 1.64 -3.80 17.71
C ASN A 8 0.65 -2.64 17.67
N THR A 9 1.15 -1.42 17.95
CA THR A 9 0.32 -0.21 17.90
C THR A 9 -0.24 0.01 16.50
N TYR A 10 0.59 -0.13 15.47
CA TYR A 10 0.19 0.01 14.08
C TYR A 10 -0.96 -0.94 13.70
N GLN A 11 -0.87 -2.21 14.08
CA GLN A 11 -1.93 -3.18 13.79
C GLN A 11 -3.23 -2.88 14.58
N ALA A 12 -3.10 -2.47 15.84
CA ALA A 12 -4.26 -2.16 16.68
C ALA A 12 -5.03 -0.93 16.18
N VAL A 13 -4.34 0.13 15.73
CA VAL A 13 -4.97 1.39 15.32
C VAL A 13 -5.29 1.46 13.82
N ASN A 14 -4.74 0.55 13.01
CA ASN A 14 -4.95 0.50 11.56
C ASN A 14 -5.43 -0.89 11.11
N PRO A 15 -6.71 -1.24 11.35
CA PRO A 15 -7.26 -2.54 10.97
C PRO A 15 -7.31 -2.76 9.44
N PHE A 16 -7.36 -1.67 8.65
CA PHE A 16 -7.38 -1.72 7.20
C PHE A 16 -6.27 -0.85 6.59
N PRO A 17 -4.99 -1.29 6.64
CA PRO A 17 -3.89 -0.56 6.04
C PRO A 17 -4.11 -0.36 4.54
N CYS A 18 -4.03 0.88 4.06
CA CYS A 18 -4.30 1.18 2.66
C CYS A 18 -3.38 0.35 1.72
N SER A 19 -3.96 -0.34 0.75
CA SER A 19 -3.20 -1.12 -0.24
C SER A 19 -2.26 -0.21 -1.06
N PHE A 20 -2.70 1.01 -1.35
CA PHE A 20 -1.95 2.06 -2.05
C PHE A 20 -1.17 2.99 -1.11
N ARG A 21 -0.89 2.58 0.14
CA ARG A 21 -0.23 3.43 1.15
C ARG A 21 1.10 4.01 0.69
N LYS A 22 1.87 3.32 -0.16
CA LYS A 22 3.17 3.83 -0.61
C LYS A 22 2.98 5.00 -1.57
N ALA A 23 2.02 4.92 -2.48
CA ALA A 23 1.67 6.04 -3.35
C ALA A 23 1.04 7.20 -2.57
N MET A 24 0.24 6.94 -1.53
CA MET A 24 -0.35 7.97 -0.67
C MET A 24 0.71 8.70 0.16
N LEU A 25 1.60 7.97 0.83
CA LEU A 25 2.70 8.54 1.63
C LEU A 25 3.72 9.28 0.74
N ALA A 26 3.91 8.84 -0.51
CA ALA A 26 4.70 9.56 -1.51
C ALA A 26 3.95 10.75 -2.15
N ARG A 27 2.73 11.07 -1.68
CA ARG A 27 1.88 12.17 -2.16
C ARG A 27 1.59 12.11 -3.67
N GLN A 28 1.54 10.91 -4.24
CA GLN A 28 1.30 10.69 -5.68
C GLN A 28 -0.17 10.40 -6.02
N CYS A 29 -1.02 10.22 -5.01
CA CYS A 29 -2.46 10.01 -5.19
C CYS A 29 -3.21 10.44 -3.92
N GLY A 30 -4.54 10.55 -4.03
CA GLY A 30 -5.44 10.82 -2.91
C GLY A 30 -6.67 9.92 -3.01
N CYS A 31 -7.21 9.50 -1.85
CA CYS A 31 -8.43 8.70 -1.79
C CYS A 31 -9.40 9.31 -0.78
N ARG A 32 -10.68 9.45 -1.15
CA ARG A 32 -11.74 9.98 -0.27
C ARG A 32 -12.01 9.11 0.96
N HIS A 33 -11.65 7.84 0.92
CA HIS A 33 -11.85 6.88 2.01
C HIS A 33 -10.60 6.73 2.90
N GLN A 34 -9.56 7.54 2.69
CA GLN A 34 -8.33 7.42 3.47
C GLN A 34 -8.52 7.88 4.93
N VAL A 35 -7.76 7.24 5.82
CA VAL A 35 -7.52 7.71 7.18
C VAL A 35 -6.03 7.92 7.33
N GLN A 36 -5.60 9.12 7.69
CA GLN A 36 -4.23 9.38 8.09
C GLN A 36 -4.09 9.12 9.59
N LEU A 37 -3.02 8.43 9.95
CA LEU A 37 -2.70 8.05 11.33
C LEU A 37 -1.26 8.49 11.59
N HIS A 38 -1.04 9.10 12.75
CA HIS A 38 0.29 9.48 13.22
C HIS A 38 0.61 8.62 14.44
N ILE A 39 1.64 7.78 14.32
CA ILE A 39 2.11 6.92 15.41
C ILE A 39 3.50 7.42 15.76
N ALA A 40 3.57 8.27 16.79
CA ALA A 40 4.76 9.04 17.13
C ALA A 40 5.28 9.82 15.90
N GLU A 41 6.53 9.65 15.50
CA GLU A 41 7.13 10.30 14.33
C GLU A 41 6.77 9.68 12.97
N ARG A 42 5.97 8.62 12.93
CA ARG A 42 5.67 7.87 11.70
C ARG A 42 4.26 8.13 11.19
N GLU A 43 4.15 8.35 9.88
CA GLU A 43 2.87 8.46 9.18
C GLU A 43 2.40 7.10 8.67
N ALA A 44 1.11 6.82 8.86
CA ALA A 44 0.43 5.64 8.38
C ALA A 44 -0.86 6.04 7.67
N VAL A 45 -1.28 5.22 6.70
CA VAL A 45 -2.53 5.43 5.96
C VAL A 45 -3.38 4.16 6.01
N GLY A 46 -4.63 4.32 6.45
CA GLY A 46 -5.65 3.28 6.49
C GLY A 46 -6.82 3.59 5.55
N CYS A 47 -7.81 2.70 5.54
CA CYS A 47 -9.07 2.85 4.84
C CYS A 47 -10.24 2.88 5.83
N ARG A 48 -11.22 3.76 5.61
CA ARG A 48 -12.47 3.83 6.40
C ARG A 48 -13.47 2.73 6.04
N ILE A 49 -13.45 2.29 4.79
CA ILE A 49 -14.47 1.41 4.22
C ILE A 49 -13.85 0.05 3.89
N PRO A 50 -14.24 -1.04 4.58
CA PRO A 50 -13.68 -2.37 4.34
C PRO A 50 -13.91 -2.89 2.92
N SER A 51 -15.09 -2.65 2.34
CA SER A 51 -15.39 -3.08 0.95
C SER A 51 -14.49 -2.38 -0.06
N ALA A 52 -14.31 -1.06 0.07
CA ALA A 52 -13.38 -0.30 -0.78
C ALA A 52 -11.93 -0.74 -0.59
N HIS A 53 -11.52 -1.11 0.64
CA HIS A 53 -10.21 -1.68 0.89
C HIS A 53 -10.01 -3.00 0.10
N GLU A 54 -10.99 -3.89 0.11
CA GLU A 54 -10.94 -5.14 -0.65
C GLU A 54 -10.86 -4.91 -2.17
N ASP A 55 -11.61 -3.93 -2.68
CA ASP A 55 -11.55 -3.59 -4.11
C ASP A 55 -10.19 -2.99 -4.49
N CYS A 56 -9.64 -2.11 -3.65
CA CYS A 56 -8.28 -1.61 -3.83
C CYS A 56 -7.23 -2.73 -3.80
N ARG A 57 -7.39 -3.71 -2.92
CA ARG A 57 -6.49 -4.88 -2.84
C ARG A 57 -6.54 -5.70 -4.12
N LYS A 58 -7.74 -6.03 -4.61
CA LYS A 58 -7.93 -6.75 -5.88
C LYS A 58 -7.33 -6.00 -7.06
N LEU A 59 -7.54 -4.68 -7.13
CA LEU A 59 -6.95 -3.83 -8.16
C LEU A 59 -5.42 -3.86 -8.10
N LEU A 60 -4.83 -3.72 -6.90
CA LEU A 60 -3.38 -3.76 -6.75
C LEU A 60 -2.80 -5.11 -7.21
N ASP A 61 -3.47 -6.23 -6.93
CA ASP A 61 -3.03 -7.55 -7.37
C ASP A 61 -3.11 -7.71 -8.90
N LEU A 62 -4.08 -7.08 -9.57
CA LEU A 62 -4.13 -7.00 -11.03
C LEU A 62 -2.97 -6.16 -11.58
N LEU A 63 -2.73 -4.97 -11.00
CA LEU A 63 -1.64 -4.08 -11.41
C LEU A 63 -0.28 -4.74 -11.24
N ARG A 64 -0.06 -5.45 -10.12
CA ARG A 64 1.18 -6.22 -9.89
C ARG A 64 1.40 -7.25 -10.98
N ARG A 65 0.38 -8.05 -11.31
CA ARG A 65 0.46 -9.09 -12.36
C ARG A 65 0.78 -8.50 -13.73
N ASN A 66 0.09 -7.42 -14.11
CA ASN A 66 0.25 -6.80 -15.43
C ASN A 66 1.60 -6.05 -15.56
N ALA A 67 2.11 -5.48 -14.47
CA ALA A 67 3.39 -4.75 -14.49
C ALA A 67 4.63 -5.65 -14.51
N ARG A 68 4.49 -6.99 -14.38
CA ARG A 68 5.63 -7.91 -14.25
C ARG A 68 6.61 -7.83 -15.40
N PHE A 69 6.08 -7.84 -16.63
CA PHE A 69 6.88 -7.74 -17.84
C PHE A 69 7.66 -6.41 -17.87
N THR A 70 6.96 -5.29 -17.70
CA THR A 70 7.54 -3.94 -17.70
C THR A 70 8.58 -3.74 -16.60
N LEU A 71 8.39 -4.38 -15.44
CA LEU A 71 9.29 -4.28 -14.29
C LEU A 71 10.38 -5.37 -14.24
N LYS A 72 10.48 -6.18 -15.31
CA LYS A 72 11.45 -7.28 -15.45
C LYS A 72 11.46 -8.16 -14.19
N LEU A 73 10.27 -8.57 -13.76
CA LEU A 73 10.07 -9.43 -12.61
C LEU A 73 10.06 -10.89 -13.07
N MET A 74 11.11 -11.62 -12.70
CA MET A 74 11.30 -13.02 -13.08
C MET A 74 10.78 -13.95 -11.98
N GLU A 75 10.75 -13.47 -10.73
CA GLU A 75 10.31 -14.21 -9.57
C GLU A 75 8.78 -14.38 -9.56
N PRO A 76 8.23 -15.49 -9.06
CA PRO A 76 6.79 -15.72 -8.95
C PRO A 76 6.00 -14.55 -8.32
N SER A 77 4.69 -14.45 -8.64
CA SER A 77 3.85 -13.29 -8.25
C SER A 77 3.56 -13.17 -6.76
N ASP A 78 3.77 -14.24 -6.01
CA ASP A 78 3.65 -14.34 -4.56
C ASP A 78 4.88 -13.76 -3.82
N VAL A 79 6.00 -13.56 -4.50
CA VAL A 79 7.19 -12.95 -3.90
C VAL A 79 6.95 -11.45 -3.68
N PRO A 80 7.12 -10.95 -2.43
CA PRO A 80 6.99 -9.53 -2.15
C PRO A 80 7.92 -8.69 -3.02
N LEU A 81 7.38 -7.68 -3.68
CA LEU A 81 8.16 -6.80 -4.53
C LEU A 81 9.03 -5.84 -3.68
N PRO A 82 10.26 -5.54 -4.13
CA PRO A 82 11.08 -4.51 -3.52
C PRO A 82 10.37 -3.16 -3.47
N HIS A 83 10.70 -2.34 -2.47
CA HIS A 83 10.02 -1.07 -2.19
C HIS A 83 9.84 -0.17 -3.43
N GLY A 84 10.92 0.03 -4.21
CA GLY A 84 10.86 0.86 -5.42
C GLY A 84 9.95 0.30 -6.51
N LYS A 85 9.90 -1.03 -6.68
CA LYS A 85 8.99 -1.66 -7.66
C LYS A 85 7.53 -1.54 -7.22
N GLU A 86 7.25 -1.64 -5.92
CA GLU A 86 5.92 -1.39 -5.38
C GLU A 86 5.43 0.03 -5.60
N ILE A 87 6.29 1.04 -5.42
CA ILE A 87 5.94 2.43 -5.76
C ILE A 87 5.62 2.54 -7.25
N LYS A 88 6.43 1.93 -8.14
CA LYS A 88 6.16 1.95 -9.58
C LYS A 88 4.82 1.31 -9.94
N VAL A 89 4.48 0.17 -9.34
CA VAL A 89 3.17 -0.48 -9.56
C VAL A 89 2.03 0.42 -9.05
N GLN A 90 2.13 0.93 -7.83
CA GLN A 90 1.05 1.73 -7.24
C GLN A 90 0.86 3.07 -7.95
N VAL A 91 1.94 3.80 -8.22
CA VAL A 91 1.87 5.13 -8.85
C VAL A 91 1.61 5.01 -10.35
N GLY A 92 2.35 4.14 -11.04
CA GLY A 92 2.18 3.92 -12.48
C GLY A 92 0.82 3.34 -12.80
N GLY A 93 0.38 2.33 -12.05
CA GLY A 93 -0.94 1.71 -12.26
C GLY A 93 -2.12 2.65 -12.04
N LEU A 94 -1.98 3.70 -11.21
CA LEU A 94 -3.01 4.73 -11.04
C LEU A 94 -2.99 5.82 -12.12
N ARG A 95 -1.88 5.98 -12.85
CA ARG A 95 -1.72 7.01 -13.88
C ARG A 95 -2.05 6.52 -15.30
N GLY A 96 -2.08 5.21 -15.52
CA GLY A 96 -2.16 4.61 -16.86
C GLY A 96 -0.82 4.62 -17.58
#